data_AF-A0A7R9JIY3-F1
#
_entry.id   AF-A0A7R9JIY3-F1
#
_cell.length_a   1.000
_cell.length_b   1.000
_cell.length_c   1.000
_cell.angle_alpha   90.00
_cell.angle_beta   90.00
_cell.angle_gamma   90.00
#
_symmetry.space_group_name_H-M   'P 1'
#
loop_
_entity.id
_entity.type
_entity.pdbx_description
1 polymer ?
#
loop_
_entity_poly.entity_id
_entity_poly.type
_entity_poly.pdbx_seq_one_letter_code
_entity_poly.pdbx_strand_id
1 'polypeptide(L)'
;VGPPLPEPTLEEKLPDPTFNHKFARNVVWTFEDIQMLIGTDMPIFGGQTHPCISLRLRDMSKPINVLTGIDYWLDNLMCNVPEVVMCYHLDGIVQKYELIKTEDLPHLEDSKFSPKVIRDVAQNILSFLKSNATKAGHTYWLFKG
;
A
#
# COMPACT_ATOMS: atom_id res chain seq x y z
N VAL A 1 -17.57 -36.92 -2.81
CA VAL A 1 -18.21 -35.82 -2.06
C VAL A 1 -17.35 -35.58 -0.85
N GLY A 2 -16.57 -34.49 -0.86
CA GLY A 2 -15.70 -34.14 0.27
C GLY A 2 -16.53 -33.75 1.49
N PRO A 3 -15.95 -33.81 2.71
CA PRO A 3 -16.65 -33.35 3.90
C PRO A 3 -17.07 -31.89 3.74
N PRO A 4 -18.25 -31.50 4.27
CA PRO A 4 -18.65 -30.10 4.29
C PRO A 4 -17.61 -29.31 5.09
N LEU A 5 -17.25 -28.13 4.56
CA LEU A 5 -16.37 -27.21 5.27
C LEU A 5 -17.02 -26.82 6.61
N PRO A 6 -16.24 -26.66 7.70
CA PRO A 6 -16.77 -26.16 8.95
C PRO A 6 -17.42 -24.80 8.72
N GLU A 7 -18.56 -24.55 9.38
CA GLU A 7 -19.14 -23.21 9.42
C GLU A 7 -18.08 -22.24 9.96
N PRO A 8 -17.83 -21.10 9.29
CA PRO A 8 -16.89 -20.12 9.79
C PRO A 8 -17.34 -19.69 11.18
N THR A 9 -16.47 -19.88 12.17
CA THR A 9 -16.67 -19.28 13.49
C THR A 9 -16.86 -17.79 13.29
N LEU A 10 -17.91 -17.24 13.91
CA LEU A 10 -18.09 -15.79 14.08
C LEU A 10 -16.90 -15.25 14.87
N GLU A 11 -15.76 -15.05 14.22
CA GLU A 11 -14.81 -14.04 14.67
C GLU A 11 -15.50 -12.70 14.42
N GLU A 12 -16.24 -12.25 15.43
CA GLU A 12 -16.71 -10.88 15.56
C GLU A 12 -15.50 -9.93 15.66
N LYS A 13 -14.80 -9.74 14.55
CA LYS A 13 -14.17 -8.45 14.25
C LYS A 13 -15.05 -7.75 13.24
N LEU A 14 -16.31 -7.54 13.62
CA LEU A 14 -17.02 -6.37 13.11
C LEU A 14 -16.11 -5.16 13.41
N PRO A 15 -15.85 -4.27 12.45
CA PRO A 15 -15.10 -3.05 12.74
C PRO A 15 -15.77 -2.39 13.94
N ASP A 16 -14.99 -2.19 15.00
CA ASP A 16 -15.49 -1.63 16.26
C ASP A 16 -16.26 -0.34 15.92
N PRO A 17 -17.56 -0.22 16.25
CA PRO A 17 -18.35 0.96 15.92
C PRO A 17 -17.81 2.23 16.58
N THR A 18 -16.87 2.10 17.53
CA THR A 18 -16.14 3.21 18.16
C THR A 18 -14.77 3.50 17.51
N PHE A 19 -14.36 2.73 16.50
CA PHE A 19 -13.13 2.95 15.73
C PHE A 19 -13.23 4.22 14.88
N ASN A 20 -13.02 5.36 15.53
CA ASN A 20 -13.02 6.68 14.91
C ASN A 20 -11.59 7.06 14.50
N HIS A 21 -10.94 6.19 13.74
CA HIS A 21 -9.61 6.50 13.19
C HIS A 21 -9.75 7.53 12.09
N LYS A 22 -9.23 8.74 12.35
CA LYS A 22 -9.18 9.81 11.37
C LYS A 22 -7.85 9.74 10.66
N PHE A 23 -7.88 9.31 9.40
CA PHE A 23 -6.71 9.34 8.53
C PHE A 23 -6.18 10.77 8.40
N ALA A 24 -4.86 10.92 8.38
CA ALA A 24 -4.20 12.21 8.17
C ALA A 24 -4.61 12.85 6.84
N ARG A 25 -4.87 12.03 5.81
CA ARG A 25 -5.33 12.46 4.50
C ARG A 25 -6.31 11.47 3.89
N ASN A 26 -7.28 12.00 3.15
CA ASN A 26 -8.13 11.23 2.24
C ASN A 26 -7.80 11.60 0.80
N VAL A 27 -7.63 10.61 -0.07
CA VAL A 27 -7.31 10.78 -1.49
C VAL A 27 -8.36 10.05 -2.32
N VAL A 28 -8.93 10.76 -3.28
CA VAL A 28 -9.74 10.14 -4.32
C VAL A 28 -8.77 9.64 -5.39
N TRP A 29 -8.61 8.33 -5.47
CA TRP A 29 -7.71 7.69 -6.42
C TRP A 29 -8.53 6.99 -7.51
N THR A 30 -8.10 7.15 -8.76
CA THR A 30 -8.76 6.50 -9.90
C THR A 30 -7.80 5.53 -10.52
N PHE A 31 -8.25 4.28 -10.68
CA PHE A 31 -7.50 3.24 -11.34
C PHE A 31 -8.40 2.52 -12.34
N GLU A 32 -8.01 2.58 -13.60
CA GLU A 32 -8.86 2.19 -14.73
C GLU A 32 -10.21 2.93 -14.66
N ASP A 33 -11.31 2.21 -14.59
CA ASP A 33 -12.68 2.74 -14.52
C ASP A 33 -13.25 2.76 -13.09
N ILE A 34 -12.41 2.55 -12.07
CA ILE A 34 -12.82 2.49 -10.67
C ILE A 34 -12.24 3.67 -9.91
N GLN A 35 -13.13 4.42 -9.25
CA GLN A 35 -12.77 5.48 -8.31
C GLN A 35 -12.86 4.94 -6.88
N MET A 36 -11.80 5.15 -6.11
CA MET A 36 -11.65 4.71 -4.73
C MET A 36 -11.37 5.92 -3.83
N LEU A 37 -11.92 5.89 -2.62
CA LEU A 37 -11.55 6.82 -1.56
C LEU A 37 -10.57 6.11 -0.62
N ILE A 38 -9.34 6.58 -0.58
CA ILE A 38 -8.25 5.99 0.20
C ILE A 38 -7.89 6.91 1.35
N GLY A 39 -7.97 6.39 2.58
CA GLY A 39 -7.43 7.04 3.76
C GLY A 39 -5.97 6.65 3.97
N THR A 40 -5.09 7.61 4.26
CA THR A 40 -3.66 7.37 4.51
C THR A 40 -3.13 8.22 5.66
N ASP A 41 -2.24 7.63 6.44
CA ASP A 41 -1.45 8.29 7.49
C ASP A 41 0.01 8.50 7.07
N MET A 42 0.33 8.25 5.78
CA MET A 42 1.68 8.47 5.29
C MET A 42 2.06 9.95 5.42
N PRO A 43 3.12 10.29 6.17
CA PRO A 43 3.56 11.67 6.28
C PRO A 43 4.17 12.13 4.97
N ILE A 44 3.68 13.26 4.47
CA ILE A 44 4.16 13.91 3.25
C ILE A 44 4.69 15.27 3.64
N PHE A 45 5.94 15.53 3.26
CA PHE A 45 6.62 16.79 3.52
C PHE A 45 6.77 17.55 2.20
N GLY A 46 6.83 18.88 2.28
CA GLY A 46 7.06 19.74 1.14
C GLY A 46 7.96 20.90 1.52
N GLY A 47 8.87 21.27 0.63
CA GLY A 47 9.80 22.39 0.76
C GLY A 47 9.95 23.14 -0.56
N GLN A 48 10.83 24.16 -0.57
CA GLN A 48 11.04 25.01 -1.75
C GLN A 48 11.62 24.25 -2.94
N THR A 49 12.51 23.28 -2.69
CA THR A 49 13.19 22.49 -3.74
C THR A 49 12.50 21.17 -4.03
N HIS A 50 11.80 20.59 -3.04
CA HIS A 50 11.07 19.32 -3.17
C HIS A 50 9.63 19.51 -2.71
N PRO A 51 8.66 19.67 -3.61
CA PRO A 51 7.30 20.06 -3.24
C PRO A 51 6.52 18.97 -2.49
N CYS A 52 6.89 17.70 -2.68
CA CYS A 52 6.18 16.55 -2.12
C CYS A 52 7.15 15.37 -1.98
N ILE A 53 7.46 14.98 -0.75
CA ILE A 53 8.35 13.86 -0.43
C ILE A 53 7.74 13.00 0.67
N SER A 54 7.89 11.69 0.58
CA SER A 54 7.63 10.77 1.68
C SER A 54 8.93 10.44 2.42
N LEU A 55 8.81 9.99 3.68
CA LEU A 55 9.96 9.64 4.51
C LEU A 55 9.84 8.19 4.99
N ARG A 56 10.91 7.42 4.86
CA ARG A 56 10.98 6.02 5.32
C ARG A 56 12.21 5.81 6.18
N LEU A 57 11.99 5.32 7.40
CA LEU A 57 13.06 4.92 8.31
C LEU A 57 13.46 3.46 8.02
N ARG A 58 14.76 3.20 7.84
CA ARG A 58 15.30 1.91 7.43
C ARG A 58 16.50 1.49 8.27
N ASP A 59 16.46 0.25 8.74
CA ASP A 59 17.58 -0.39 9.41
C ASP A 59 18.67 -0.75 8.38
N MET A 60 19.89 -0.22 8.53
CA MET A 60 21.01 -0.49 7.62
C MET A 60 21.43 -1.95 7.61
N SER A 61 21.18 -2.69 8.70
CA SER A 61 21.53 -4.11 8.78
C SER A 61 20.60 -5.01 7.96
N LYS A 62 19.47 -4.47 7.47
CA LYS A 62 18.43 -5.22 6.77
C LYS A 62 18.22 -4.67 5.36
N PRO A 63 18.64 -5.40 4.31
CA PRO A 63 18.38 -4.98 2.94
C PRO A 63 16.88 -4.83 2.70
N ILE A 64 16.53 -3.93 1.79
CA ILE A 64 15.14 -3.78 1.38
C ILE A 64 14.73 -5.03 0.61
N ASN A 65 13.65 -5.67 1.02
CA ASN A 65 13.10 -6.80 0.28
C ASN A 65 12.07 -6.30 -0.75
N VAL A 66 11.70 -7.18 -1.67
CA VAL A 66 10.74 -6.88 -2.75
C VAL A 66 9.39 -6.37 -2.22
N LEU A 67 8.86 -6.96 -1.14
CA LEU A 67 7.55 -6.55 -0.60
C LEU A 67 7.59 -5.13 -0.02
N THR A 68 8.63 -4.81 0.74
CA THR A 68 8.81 -3.45 1.27
C THR A 68 9.02 -2.43 0.15
N GLY A 69 9.72 -2.77 -0.93
CA GLY A 69 9.84 -1.88 -2.09
C GLY A 69 8.51 -1.65 -2.79
N ILE A 70 7.69 -2.69 -2.94
CA ILE A 70 6.33 -2.57 -3.49
C ILE A 70 5.48 -1.67 -2.59
N ASP A 71 5.52 -1.84 -1.27
CA ASP A 71 4.76 -1.01 -0.32
C ASP A 71 5.13 0.47 -0.46
N TYR A 72 6.42 0.78 -0.48
CA TYR A 72 6.89 2.17 -0.61
C TYR A 72 6.50 2.79 -1.94
N TRP A 73 6.60 2.01 -3.02
CA TRP A 73 6.22 2.44 -4.35
C TRP A 73 4.72 2.68 -4.47
N LEU A 74 3.89 1.76 -3.98
CA LEU A 74 2.44 1.86 -4.02
C LEU A 74 1.92 3.03 -3.19
N ASP A 75 2.41 3.21 -1.97
CA ASP A 75 1.99 4.32 -1.11
C ASP A 75 2.27 5.67 -1.78
N ASN A 76 3.47 5.82 -2.37
CA ASN A 76 3.83 7.02 -3.11
C ASN A 76 2.98 7.21 -4.36
N LEU A 77 2.75 6.14 -5.13
CA LEU A 77 1.96 6.17 -6.36
C LEU A 77 0.51 6.58 -6.07
N MET A 78 -0.12 6.02 -5.04
CA MET A 78 -1.51 6.34 -4.66
C MET A 78 -1.63 7.76 -4.11
N CYS A 79 -0.60 8.28 -3.46
CA CYS A 79 -0.59 9.62 -2.87
C CYS A 79 -0.03 10.70 -3.81
N ASN A 80 0.32 10.37 -5.05
CA ASN A 80 0.98 11.24 -6.02
C ASN A 80 2.28 11.88 -5.48
N VAL A 81 3.11 11.09 -4.81
CA VAL A 81 4.40 11.52 -4.25
C VAL A 81 5.53 11.14 -5.21
N PRO A 82 6.27 12.12 -5.76
CA PRO A 82 7.30 11.86 -6.77
C PRO A 82 8.61 11.31 -6.18
N GLU A 83 8.89 11.52 -4.90
CA GLU A 83 10.19 11.21 -4.29
C GLU A 83 10.03 10.68 -2.86
N VAL A 84 10.95 9.83 -2.44
CA VAL A 84 11.07 9.31 -1.07
C VAL A 84 12.47 9.57 -0.53
N VAL A 85 12.54 10.02 0.72
CA VAL A 85 13.79 10.07 1.49
C VAL A 85 13.89 8.82 2.34
N MET A 86 14.89 7.99 2.04
CA MET A 86 15.29 6.87 2.89
C MET A 86 16.24 7.36 3.98
N CYS A 87 15.79 7.26 5.23
CA CYS A 87 16.58 7.56 6.43
C CYS A 87 17.14 6.25 6.96
N TYR A 88 18.43 6.01 6.74
CA TYR A 88 19.08 4.78 7.16
C TYR A 88 19.64 4.93 8.58
N HIS A 89 19.33 4.00 9.47
CA HIS A 89 19.78 4.01 10.86
C HIS A 89 20.50 2.73 11.26
N LEU A 90 21.33 2.85 12.29
CA LEU A 90 21.90 1.75 13.05
C LEU A 90 21.58 2.02 14.52
N ASP A 91 20.93 1.07 15.20
CA ASP A 91 20.56 1.19 16.62
C ASP A 91 19.82 2.49 16.98
N GLY A 92 18.91 2.92 16.09
CA GLY A 92 18.11 4.15 16.26
C GLY A 92 18.84 5.45 15.92
N ILE A 93 20.13 5.41 15.58
CA ILE A 93 20.91 6.58 15.17
C ILE A 93 20.96 6.64 13.64
N VAL A 94 20.48 7.74 13.07
CA VAL A 94 20.50 7.97 11.62
C VAL A 94 21.94 8.15 11.13
N GLN A 95 22.31 7.37 10.12
CA GLN A 95 23.65 7.31 9.54
C GLN A 95 23.72 8.05 8.21
N LYS A 96 22.70 7.87 7.35
CA LYS A 96 22.63 8.53 6.04
C LYS A 96 21.20 8.80 5.60
N TYR A 97 21.08 9.75 4.68
CA TYR A 97 19.86 10.04 3.95
C TYR A 97 20.08 9.80 2.46
N GLU A 98 19.10 9.22 1.79
CA GLU A 98 19.14 8.97 0.36
C GLU A 98 17.81 9.38 -0.26
N LEU A 99 17.86 10.29 -1.23
CA LEU A 99 16.68 10.71 -1.98
C LEU A 99 16.54 9.81 -3.20
N ILE A 100 15.38 9.17 -3.34
CA ILE A 100 15.09 8.22 -4.41
C ILE A 100 13.79 8.67 -5.06
N LYS A 101 13.75 8.70 -6.40
CA LYS A 101 12.50 8.97 -7.09
C LYS A 101 11.57 7.76 -7.00
N THR A 102 10.27 8.01 -6.93
CA THR A 102 9.26 6.94 -6.93
C THR A 102 9.38 6.06 -8.18
N GLU A 103 9.76 6.60 -9.34
CA GLU A 103 9.98 5.82 -10.57
C GLU A 103 11.18 4.86 -10.50
N ASP A 104 12.14 5.12 -9.60
CA ASP A 104 13.36 4.33 -9.45
C ASP A 104 13.21 3.19 -8.42
N LEU A 105 12.22 3.28 -7.52
CA LEU A 105 11.94 2.26 -6.49
C LEU A 105 11.86 0.81 -7.03
N PRO A 106 11.19 0.53 -8.17
CA PRO A 106 11.12 -0.82 -8.73
C PRO A 106 12.46 -1.40 -9.20
N HIS A 107 13.48 -0.56 -9.32
CA HIS A 107 14.79 -0.92 -9.86
C HIS A 107 15.88 -1.01 -8.78
N LEU A 108 15.54 -0.73 -7.52
CA LEU A 108 16.48 -0.81 -6.39
C LEU A 108 17.10 -2.20 -6.27
N GLU A 109 18.37 -2.22 -5.89
CA GLU A 109 19.07 -3.46 -5.56
C GLU A 109 18.34 -4.18 -4.41
N ASP A 110 18.29 -5.51 -4.48
CA ASP A 110 17.56 -6.40 -3.54
C ASP A 110 16.02 -6.26 -3.49
N SER A 111 15.44 -5.27 -4.18
CA SER A 111 13.99 -5.01 -4.22
C SER A 111 13.45 -4.82 -5.64
N LYS A 112 14.02 -5.51 -6.63
CA LYS A 112 13.57 -5.40 -8.02
C LYS A 112 12.20 -6.06 -8.21
N PHE A 113 11.25 -5.32 -8.78
CA PHE A 113 9.96 -5.84 -9.20
C PHE A 113 9.51 -5.17 -10.50
N SER A 114 8.51 -5.76 -11.17
CA SER A 114 7.93 -5.18 -12.38
C SER A 114 6.67 -4.38 -12.03
N PRO A 115 6.66 -3.05 -12.19
CA PRO A 115 5.46 -2.23 -12.00
C PRO A 115 4.29 -2.69 -12.86
N LYS A 116 4.60 -3.20 -14.06
CA LYS A 116 3.60 -3.77 -14.97
C LYS A 116 2.93 -5.00 -14.36
N VAL A 117 3.71 -5.94 -13.81
CA VAL A 117 3.13 -7.13 -13.16
C VAL A 117 2.26 -6.74 -11.97
N ILE A 118 2.70 -5.78 -11.14
CA ILE A 118 1.89 -5.31 -10.01
C ILE A 118 0.58 -4.66 -10.49
N ARG A 119 0.65 -3.85 -11.56
CA ARG A 119 -0.54 -3.27 -12.20
C ARG A 119 -1.48 -4.34 -12.74
N ASP A 120 -0.97 -5.33 -13.46
CA ASP A 120 -1.75 -6.42 -14.04
C ASP A 120 -2.46 -7.23 -12.94
N VAL A 121 -1.77 -7.50 -11.83
CA VAL A 121 -2.35 -8.17 -10.65
C VAL A 121 -3.45 -7.30 -10.02
N ALA A 122 -3.20 -6.01 -9.81
CA ALA A 122 -4.19 -5.09 -9.26
C ALA A 122 -5.45 -5.02 -10.15
N GLN A 123 -5.26 -4.96 -11.47
CA GLN A 123 -6.35 -4.95 -12.44
C GLN A 123 -7.17 -6.26 -12.39
N ASN A 124 -6.51 -7.41 -12.28
CA ASN A 124 -7.19 -8.69 -12.15
C ASN A 124 -8.02 -8.78 -10.86
N ILE A 125 -7.47 -8.33 -9.73
CA ILE A 125 -8.18 -8.31 -8.44
C ILE A 125 -9.40 -7.40 -8.53
N LEU A 126 -9.25 -6.19 -9.05
CA LEU A 126 -10.35 -5.24 -9.16
C LEU A 126 -11.43 -5.73 -10.13
N SER A 127 -11.04 -6.32 -11.27
CA SER A 127 -11.98 -6.92 -12.21
C SER A 127 -12.76 -8.07 -11.59
N PHE A 128 -12.09 -8.90 -10.77
CA PHE A 128 -12.72 -9.96 -9.99
C PHE A 128 -13.72 -9.40 -8.98
N LEU A 129 -13.33 -8.38 -8.19
CA LEU A 129 -14.23 -7.75 -7.23
C LEU A 129 -15.46 -7.17 -7.93
N LYS A 130 -15.28 -6.48 -9.05
CA LYS A 130 -16.38 -5.87 -9.82
C LYS A 130 -17.36 -6.91 -10.37
N SER A 131 -16.87 -8.05 -10.85
CA SER A 131 -17.72 -9.10 -11.44
C SER A 131 -18.48 -9.92 -10.38
N ASN A 132 -17.96 -10.00 -9.15
CA ASN A 132 -18.55 -10.81 -8.09
C ASN A 132 -19.34 -9.99 -7.05
N ALA A 133 -18.96 -8.74 -6.77
CA ALA A 133 -19.59 -7.86 -5.79
C ALA A 133 -20.70 -6.99 -6.40
N THR A 134 -21.71 -7.62 -7.01
CA THR A 134 -22.70 -6.94 -7.88
C THR A 134 -23.98 -6.47 -7.18
N LYS A 135 -24.23 -6.87 -5.93
CA LYS A 135 -25.44 -6.53 -5.17
C LYS A 135 -25.16 -5.41 -4.19
N ALA A 136 -25.90 -4.32 -4.33
CA ALA A 136 -25.84 -3.19 -3.39
C ALA A 136 -26.26 -3.63 -1.98
N GLY A 137 -25.61 -3.06 -0.96
CA GLY A 137 -25.94 -3.27 0.46
C GLY A 137 -25.62 -4.65 1.01
N HIS A 138 -24.83 -5.46 0.31
CA HIS A 138 -24.39 -6.79 0.76
C HIS A 138 -22.92 -6.77 1.16
N THR A 139 -22.56 -7.62 2.13
CA THR A 139 -21.18 -7.86 2.54
C THR A 139 -20.62 -9.06 1.77
N TYR A 140 -19.43 -8.89 1.21
CA TYR A 140 -18.72 -9.92 0.44
C TYR A 140 -17.46 -10.34 1.19
N TRP A 141 -17.13 -11.63 1.15
CA TRP A 141 -15.92 -12.19 1.75
C TRP A 141 -14.98 -12.65 0.65
N LEU A 142 -13.76 -12.12 0.64
CA LEU A 142 -12.69 -12.59 -0.24
C LEU A 142 -11.89 -13.66 0.51
N PHE A 143 -12.01 -14.91 0.07
CA PHE A 143 -11.29 -16.04 0.65
C PHE A 143 -10.19 -16.50 -0.30
N LYS A 144 -8.99 -16.76 0.25
CA LYS A 144 -7.89 -17.42 -0.45
C LYS A 144 -7.78 -18.84 0.08
N GLY A 145 -8.14 -19.81 -0.76
CA GLY A 145 -8.01 -21.25 -0.47
C GLY A 145 -6.59 -21.77 -0.58
#